data_AF-A0A3E0HZ91-F1
#
_entry.id   AF-A0A3E0HZ91-F1
#
_cell.length_a   1.000
_cell.length_b   1.000
_cell.length_c   1.000
_cell.angle_alpha   90.00
_cell.angle_beta   90.00
_cell.angle_gamma   90.00
#
_symmetry.space_group_name_H-M   'P 1'
#
loop_
_entity.id
_entity.type
_entity.pdbx_description
1 polymer ?
#
loop_
_entity_poly.entity_id
_entity_poly.type
_entity_poly.pdbx_seq_one_letter_code
_entity_poly.pdbx_strand_id
1 'polypeptide(L)'
;MCLGARLAGVCGKNGFGVMLGGTRGGVPERCIRCVRERDSRGLCWDVARRDTIDPVILTIAEMRIRAGCEGDFAAAARDAIEHILASPGCRSAKLTRSVEDPCRYLVITEWDSLEAHTQRFYHSEHLANWRTAVSEYFDEPPMVEHVSEVLDTRGES
;
A
#
# COMPACT_ATOMS: atom_id res chain seq x y z
N MET A 1 -45.27 4.42 0.01
CA MET A 1 -45.42 5.45 1.06
C MET A 1 -45.64 4.74 2.39
N CYS A 2 -44.65 4.77 3.29
CA CYS A 2 -44.85 4.75 4.74
C CYS A 2 -43.55 5.26 5.38
N LEU A 3 -43.70 6.41 6.04
CA LEU A 3 -42.69 7.14 6.80
C LEU A 3 -42.34 6.32 8.05
N GLY A 4 -41.05 6.07 8.29
CA GLY A 4 -40.57 5.45 9.52
C GLY A 4 -39.40 6.25 10.10
N ALA A 5 -39.61 6.92 11.23
CA ALA A 5 -38.58 7.21 12.23
C ALA A 5 -39.19 7.97 13.41
N ARG A 6 -39.18 7.34 14.59
CA ARG A 6 -38.64 7.87 15.86
C ARG A 6 -39.09 6.97 16.99
N LEU A 7 -38.16 6.27 17.62
CA LEU A 7 -38.07 6.20 19.08
C LEU A 7 -36.60 5.95 19.45
N ALA A 8 -36.00 6.93 20.11
CA ALA A 8 -34.68 6.85 20.70
C ALA A 8 -34.77 6.04 22.00
N GLY A 9 -34.06 4.91 22.06
CA GLY A 9 -33.88 4.14 23.30
C GLY A 9 -32.70 4.70 24.10
N VAL A 10 -33.00 5.25 25.28
CA VAL A 10 -32.02 5.59 26.31
C VAL A 10 -31.68 4.30 27.06
N CYS A 11 -30.44 3.82 27.00
CA CYS A 11 -29.98 2.69 27.83
C CYS A 11 -29.37 3.22 29.13
N GLY A 12 -30.03 2.88 30.25
CA GLY A 12 -29.69 3.29 31.60
C GLY A 12 -28.39 2.68 32.13
N LYS A 13 -27.72 3.45 32.98
CA LYS A 13 -26.54 3.04 33.74
C LYS A 13 -26.96 2.18 34.95
N ASN A 14 -26.20 1.11 35.18
CA ASN A 14 -26.08 0.31 36.41
C ASN A 14 -26.95 -0.95 36.52
N GLY A 15 -26.29 -2.06 36.88
CA GLY A 15 -26.87 -3.10 37.73
C GLY A 15 -27.17 -4.44 37.05
N PHE A 16 -26.35 -5.44 37.39
CA PHE A 16 -26.66 -6.88 37.50
C PHE A 16 -28.06 -7.36 37.04
N GLY A 17 -28.09 -8.33 36.11
CA GLY A 17 -29.28 -9.10 35.75
C GLY A 17 -28.91 -10.50 35.27
N VAL A 18 -29.56 -11.49 35.86
CA VAL A 18 -29.28 -12.94 35.88
C VAL A 18 -29.51 -13.64 34.53
N MET A 19 -28.73 -14.71 34.31
CA MET A 19 -28.80 -15.66 33.18
C MET A 19 -30.14 -16.39 33.05
N LEU A 20 -30.64 -16.53 31.81
CA LEU A 20 -31.42 -17.71 31.38
C LEU A 20 -31.13 -18.04 29.90
N GLY A 21 -30.50 -19.20 29.69
CA GLY A 21 -30.76 -20.18 28.61
C GLY A 21 -30.61 -19.78 27.14
N GLY A 22 -29.56 -20.27 26.48
CA GLY A 22 -29.49 -20.32 25.01
C GLY A 22 -28.12 -20.70 24.46
N THR A 23 -27.74 -21.98 24.56
CA THR A 23 -26.56 -22.51 23.87
C THR A 23 -26.78 -22.55 22.35
N ARG A 24 -25.94 -21.86 21.57
CA ARG A 24 -25.50 -22.27 20.22
C ARG A 24 -24.33 -21.38 19.73
N GLY A 25 -23.17 -22.01 19.54
CA GLY A 25 -22.25 -21.69 18.44
C GLY A 25 -21.28 -20.52 18.59
N GLY A 26 -20.13 -20.78 19.21
CA GLY A 26 -18.78 -20.39 18.76
C GLY A 26 -18.48 -18.93 18.41
N VAL A 27 -17.72 -18.27 19.28
CA VAL A 27 -16.81 -17.16 18.90
C VAL A 27 -15.43 -17.79 18.66
N PRO A 28 -14.88 -17.84 17.43
CA PRO A 28 -13.47 -18.18 17.25
C PRO A 28 -12.59 -16.93 17.34
N GLU A 29 -11.34 -17.17 17.71
CA GLU A 29 -10.30 -16.26 18.19
C GLU A 29 -9.90 -15.14 17.21
N ARG A 30 -10.21 -13.88 17.56
CA ARG A 30 -9.31 -12.71 17.49
C ARG A 30 -10.12 -11.49 17.94
N CYS A 31 -9.68 -10.86 19.02
CA CYS A 31 -10.36 -9.74 19.64
C CYS A 31 -10.37 -8.54 18.66
N ILE A 32 -11.49 -8.26 18.01
CA ILE A 32 -11.75 -6.95 17.41
C ILE A 32 -11.71 -5.95 18.57
N ARG A 33 -10.68 -5.10 18.63
CA ARG A 33 -10.68 -4.00 19.59
C ARG A 33 -11.63 -2.93 19.06
N CYS A 34 -12.89 -3.01 19.47
CA CYS A 34 -13.86 -1.93 19.25
C CYS A 34 -13.39 -0.70 20.04
N VAL A 35 -12.75 0.26 19.37
CA VAL A 35 -12.42 1.56 19.95
C VAL A 35 -13.64 2.46 19.75
N ARG A 36 -14.34 2.79 20.84
CA ARG A 36 -15.42 3.78 20.83
C ARG A 36 -14.82 5.18 20.70
N GLU A 37 -14.59 5.65 19.49
CA GLU A 37 -14.34 7.07 19.23
C GLU A 37 -15.68 7.83 19.18
N ARG A 38 -15.74 8.98 19.86
CA ARG A 38 -16.87 9.92 19.75
C ARG A 38 -16.45 11.04 18.82
N ASP A 39 -17.27 11.39 17.84
CA ASP A 39 -17.09 12.65 17.12
C ASP A 39 -17.47 13.85 18.03
N SER A 40 -17.25 15.07 17.53
CA SER A 40 -17.62 16.32 18.22
C SER A 40 -19.13 16.47 18.50
N ARG A 41 -19.97 15.54 18.03
CA ARG A 41 -21.41 15.46 18.23
C ARG A 41 -21.83 14.28 19.11
N GLY A 42 -20.88 13.52 19.65
CA GLY A 42 -21.12 12.47 20.65
C GLY A 42 -21.74 11.18 20.10
N LEU A 43 -21.72 10.98 18.78
CA LEU A 43 -22.27 9.77 18.16
C LEU A 43 -21.21 8.66 18.10
N CYS A 44 -21.63 7.47 18.53
CA CYS A 44 -20.83 6.25 18.59
C CYS A 44 -21.19 5.40 17.37
N TRP A 45 -20.24 5.19 16.47
CA TRP A 45 -20.37 4.24 15.36
C TRP A 45 -19.34 3.13 15.55
N ASP A 46 -19.74 1.88 15.26
CA ASP A 46 -18.82 0.76 15.17
C ASP A 46 -17.94 0.93 13.93
N VAL A 47 -16.76 1.53 14.11
CA VAL A 47 -15.72 1.49 13.08
C VAL A 47 -14.94 0.19 13.29
N ALA A 48 -15.15 -0.78 12.41
CA ALA A 48 -14.20 -1.86 12.24
C ALA A 48 -12.91 -1.22 11.67
N ARG A 49 -11.93 -0.89 12.54
CA ARG A 49 -10.56 -0.78 12.04
C ARG A 49 -10.19 -2.16 11.55
N ARG A 50 -9.98 -2.30 10.24
CA ARG A 50 -9.16 -3.39 9.72
C ARG A 50 -7.77 -3.17 10.34
N ASP A 51 -7.50 -3.87 11.43
CA ASP A 51 -6.14 -4.08 11.95
C ASP A 51 -5.35 -5.05 11.04
N THR A 52 -5.79 -5.24 9.79
CA THR A 52 -4.93 -5.72 8.71
C THR A 52 -4.28 -4.48 8.13
N ILE A 53 -3.04 -4.22 8.54
CA ILE A 53 -2.11 -3.45 7.71
C ILE A 53 -2.10 -4.21 6.38
N ASP A 54 -2.76 -3.68 5.36
CA ASP A 54 -2.59 -4.23 4.01
C ASP A 54 -1.08 -4.26 3.74
N PRO A 55 -0.53 -5.41 3.33
CA PRO A 55 0.92 -5.54 3.22
C PRO A 55 1.44 -4.51 2.22
N VAL A 56 2.52 -3.83 2.59
CA VAL A 56 3.27 -2.97 1.68
C VAL A 56 3.63 -3.78 0.45
N ILE A 57 3.37 -3.23 -0.72
CA ILE A 57 3.70 -3.90 -1.98
C ILE A 57 5.06 -3.40 -2.44
N LEU A 58 5.99 -4.33 -2.60
CA LEU A 58 7.28 -4.07 -3.23
C LEU A 58 7.12 -4.31 -4.74
N THR A 59 7.46 -3.33 -5.55
CA THR A 59 7.56 -3.48 -6.99
C THR A 59 9.03 -3.63 -7.37
N ILE A 60 9.34 -4.67 -8.15
CA ILE A 60 10.64 -4.88 -8.77
C ILE A 60 10.48 -4.65 -10.27
N ALA A 61 11.05 -3.57 -10.78
CA ALA A 61 11.11 -3.27 -12.21
C ALA A 61 12.52 -3.55 -12.73
N GLU A 62 12.67 -4.66 -13.45
CA GLU A 62 13.89 -5.01 -14.16
C GLU A 62 13.95 -4.29 -15.51
N MET A 63 15.08 -3.62 -15.76
CA MET A 63 15.34 -2.89 -16.99
C MET A 63 16.65 -3.38 -17.59
N ARG A 64 16.60 -3.74 -18.88
CA ARG A 64 17.79 -3.95 -19.70
C ARG A 64 18.09 -2.68 -20.48
N ILE A 65 19.29 -2.18 -20.30
CA ILE A 65 19.80 -0.97 -20.93
C ILE A 65 20.68 -1.36 -22.11
N ARG A 66 20.58 -0.63 -23.23
CA ARG A 66 21.46 -0.86 -24.37
C ARG A 66 22.92 -0.68 -23.97
N ALA A 67 23.78 -1.58 -24.47
CA ALA A 67 25.21 -1.54 -24.19
C ALA A 67 25.82 -0.19 -24.61
N GLY A 68 26.62 0.40 -23.72
CA GLY A 68 27.24 1.71 -23.92
C GLY A 68 26.38 2.90 -23.47
N CYS A 69 25.12 2.71 -23.09
CA CYS A 69 24.24 3.76 -22.56
C CYS A 69 24.11 3.74 -21.03
N GLU A 70 24.86 2.90 -20.33
CA GLU A 70 24.68 2.64 -18.89
C GLU A 70 24.92 3.91 -18.05
N GLY A 71 25.92 4.71 -18.43
CA GLY A 71 26.24 5.97 -17.75
C GLY A 71 25.16 7.03 -17.95
N ASP A 72 24.72 7.21 -19.20
CA ASP A 72 23.68 8.19 -19.56
C ASP A 72 22.34 7.84 -18.93
N PHE A 73 21.97 6.55 -18.97
CA PHE A 73 20.79 6.04 -18.27
C PHE A 73 20.87 6.33 -16.76
N ALA A 74 22.00 6.01 -16.11
CA ALA A 74 22.14 6.23 -14.67
C ALA A 74 22.07 7.72 -14.29
N ALA A 75 22.54 8.62 -15.17
CA ALA A 75 22.41 10.07 -14.99
C ALA A 75 20.96 10.52 -15.17
N ALA A 76 20.29 10.13 -16.25
CA ALA A 76 18.89 10.47 -16.51
C ALA A 76 17.95 9.93 -15.43
N ALA A 77 18.16 8.68 -15.01
CA ALA A 77 17.36 8.02 -13.99
C ALA A 77 17.53 8.65 -12.60
N ARG A 78 18.71 9.23 -12.29
CA ARG A 78 18.98 9.89 -11.01
C ARG A 78 18.00 11.03 -10.74
N ASP A 79 17.73 11.85 -11.74
CA ASP A 79 16.82 12.98 -11.60
C ASP A 79 15.37 12.53 -11.76
N ALA A 80 15.11 11.59 -12.67
CA ALA A 80 13.77 11.12 -12.97
C ALA A 80 13.13 10.28 -11.84
N ILE A 81 13.93 9.68 -10.95
CA ILE A 81 13.41 8.85 -9.83
C ILE A 81 12.48 9.65 -8.90
N GLU A 82 12.70 10.96 -8.80
CA GLU A 82 11.86 11.87 -8.02
C GLU A 82 10.42 11.91 -8.53
N HIS A 83 10.18 11.69 -9.83
CA HIS A 83 8.82 11.57 -10.35
C HIS A 83 8.08 10.37 -9.75
N ILE A 84 8.78 9.25 -9.56
CA ILE A 84 8.22 8.05 -8.93
C ILE A 84 7.95 8.31 -7.44
N LEU A 85 8.91 8.91 -6.73
CA LEU A 85 8.77 9.26 -5.31
C LEU A 85 7.61 10.23 -5.04
N ALA A 86 7.39 11.19 -5.94
CA ALA A 86 6.30 12.14 -5.83
C ALA A 86 4.91 11.52 -6.09
N SER A 87 4.83 10.27 -6.55
CA SER A 87 3.56 9.62 -6.83
C SER A 87 2.79 9.26 -5.55
N PRO A 88 1.49 9.59 -5.44
CA PRO A 88 0.71 9.27 -4.27
C PRO A 88 0.70 7.76 -3.94
N GLY A 89 1.11 7.44 -2.72
CA GLY A 89 1.21 6.06 -2.22
C GLY A 89 2.55 5.39 -2.50
N CYS A 90 3.51 6.07 -3.14
CA CYS A 90 4.91 5.66 -3.18
C CYS A 90 5.57 6.00 -1.84
N ARG A 91 6.27 5.02 -1.25
CA ARG A 91 6.94 5.16 0.05
C ARG A 91 8.46 5.27 -0.09
N SER A 92 9.01 4.53 -1.05
CA SER A 92 10.44 4.52 -1.32
C SER A 92 10.70 4.14 -2.78
N ALA A 93 11.85 4.57 -3.29
CA ALA A 93 12.35 4.19 -4.61
C ALA A 93 13.87 4.04 -4.54
N LYS A 94 14.38 2.95 -5.10
CA LYS A 94 15.80 2.65 -5.14
C LYS A 94 16.17 2.14 -6.52
N LEU A 95 17.15 2.77 -7.15
CA LEU A 95 17.79 2.25 -8.36
C LEU A 95 19.01 1.42 -7.96
N THR A 96 19.13 0.22 -8.52
CA THR A 96 20.29 -0.66 -8.34
C THR A 96 20.77 -1.17 -9.68
N ARG A 97 22.08 -1.44 -9.78
CA ARG A 97 22.70 -2.05 -10.94
C ARG A 97 23.26 -3.41 -10.54
N SER A 98 23.10 -4.40 -11.43
CA SER A 98 23.75 -5.69 -11.30
C SER A 98 25.27 -5.53 -11.32
N VAL A 99 25.98 -6.34 -10.53
CA VAL A 99 27.45 -6.32 -10.51
C VAL A 99 28.00 -7.23 -11.62
N GLU A 100 27.25 -8.27 -11.96
CA GLU A 100 27.57 -9.28 -12.96
C GLU A 100 27.22 -8.82 -14.39
N ASP A 101 26.26 -7.89 -14.52
CA ASP A 101 25.79 -7.38 -15.80
C ASP A 101 25.55 -5.86 -15.72
N PRO A 102 26.46 -5.02 -16.25
CA PRO A 102 26.32 -3.57 -16.16
C PRO A 102 25.12 -3.02 -16.92
N CYS A 103 24.55 -3.78 -17.86
CA CYS A 103 23.35 -3.42 -18.61
C CYS A 103 22.05 -3.69 -17.85
N ARG A 104 22.10 -4.43 -16.73
CA ARG A 104 20.91 -4.83 -15.97
C ARG A 104 20.72 -3.96 -14.72
N TYR A 105 19.57 -3.31 -14.65
CA TYR A 105 19.17 -2.45 -13.54
C TYR A 105 17.85 -2.90 -12.94
N LEU A 106 17.67 -2.66 -11.63
CA LEU A 106 16.40 -2.85 -10.94
C LEU A 106 15.98 -1.53 -10.28
N VAL A 107 14.75 -1.09 -10.54
CA VAL A 107 14.06 -0.13 -9.66
C VAL A 107 13.24 -0.93 -8.66
N ILE A 108 13.51 -0.72 -7.38
CA ILE A 108 12.79 -1.33 -6.28
C ILE A 108 12.00 -0.21 -5.59
N THR A 109 10.68 -0.33 -5.56
CA THR A 109 9.80 0.69 -4.97
C THR A 109 8.80 0.08 -4.00
N GLU A 110 8.52 0.77 -2.91
CA GLU A 110 7.47 0.39 -1.96
C GLU A 110 6.21 1.21 -2.18
N TRP A 111 5.06 0.54 -2.13
CA TRP A 111 3.76 1.15 -2.35
C TRP A 111 2.78 0.79 -1.24
N ASP A 112 1.89 1.73 -0.90
CA ASP A 112 0.82 1.52 0.07
C ASP A 112 -0.17 0.42 -0.35
N SER A 113 -0.35 0.22 -1.66
CA SER A 113 -1.18 -0.86 -2.19
C SER A 113 -0.84 -1.20 -3.65
N LEU A 114 -1.28 -2.37 -4.12
CA LEU A 114 -1.13 -2.75 -5.53
C LEU A 114 -1.82 -1.75 -6.45
N GLU A 115 -3.01 -1.28 -6.07
CA GLU A 115 -3.78 -0.28 -6.83
C GLU A 115 -3.04 1.05 -6.97
N ALA A 116 -2.30 1.47 -5.92
CA ALA A 116 -1.50 2.68 -5.97
C ALA A 116 -0.48 2.63 -7.12
N HIS A 117 0.17 1.48 -7.28
CA HIS A 117 1.12 1.29 -8.37
C HIS A 117 0.43 1.02 -9.72
N THR A 118 -0.46 0.03 -9.81
CA THR A 118 -0.94 -0.47 -11.12
C THR A 118 -2.06 0.36 -11.72
N GLN A 119 -2.81 1.14 -10.93
CA GLN A 119 -3.89 1.98 -11.42
C GLN A 119 -3.50 3.45 -11.34
N ARG A 120 -3.13 3.94 -10.15
CA ARG A 120 -2.86 5.37 -9.97
C ARG A 120 -1.57 5.80 -10.63
N PHE A 121 -0.45 5.13 -10.34
CA PHE A 121 0.84 5.48 -10.93
C PHE A 121 0.89 5.20 -12.44
N TYR A 122 0.37 4.07 -12.91
CA TYR A 122 0.38 3.72 -14.34
C TYR A 122 -0.40 4.67 -15.25
N HIS A 123 -1.38 5.38 -14.70
CA HIS A 123 -2.18 6.37 -15.42
C HIS A 123 -1.81 7.83 -15.08
N SER A 124 -0.70 8.04 -14.36
CA SER A 124 -0.27 9.37 -13.91
C SER A 124 0.77 10.02 -14.83
N GLU A 125 0.89 11.34 -14.72
CA GLU A 125 1.98 12.12 -15.35
C GLU A 125 3.35 11.72 -14.78
N HIS A 126 3.41 11.19 -13.56
CA HIS A 126 4.66 10.71 -12.96
C HIS A 126 5.31 9.59 -13.77
N LEU A 127 4.52 8.59 -14.19
CA LEU A 127 5.04 7.52 -15.04
C LEU A 127 5.40 8.03 -16.43
N ALA A 128 4.61 8.96 -16.99
CA ALA A 128 4.90 9.57 -18.28
C ALA A 128 6.24 10.31 -18.25
N ASN A 129 6.49 11.14 -17.23
CA ASN A 129 7.73 11.89 -17.06
C ASN A 129 8.93 10.97 -16.84
N TRP A 130 8.79 9.94 -16.00
CA TRP A 130 9.79 8.89 -15.85
C TRP A 130 10.13 8.26 -17.21
N ARG A 131 9.11 7.80 -17.95
CA ARG A 131 9.31 7.15 -19.24
C ARG A 131 9.96 8.08 -20.27
N THR A 132 9.57 9.34 -20.33
CA THR A 132 10.20 10.31 -21.24
C THR A 132 11.70 10.43 -20.96
N ALA A 133 12.12 10.40 -19.69
CA ALA A 133 13.52 10.53 -19.34
C ALA A 133 14.36 9.28 -19.64
N VAL A 134 13.79 8.07 -19.53
CA VAL A 134 14.59 6.84 -19.54
C VAL A 134 14.30 5.86 -20.67
N SER A 135 13.14 5.95 -21.32
CA SER A 135 12.71 4.91 -22.28
C SER A 135 13.61 4.81 -23.49
N GLU A 136 14.28 5.90 -23.84
CA GLU A 136 15.22 5.91 -24.94
C GLU A 136 16.41 5.01 -24.71
N TYR A 137 16.73 4.55 -23.48
CA TYR A 137 17.91 3.73 -23.19
C TYR A 137 17.62 2.24 -23.14
N PHE A 138 16.35 1.84 -23.13
CA PHE A 138 15.97 0.44 -23.02
C PHE A 138 16.36 -0.37 -24.26
N ASP A 139 16.85 -1.58 -24.01
CA ASP A 139 17.09 -2.60 -25.04
C ASP A 139 15.81 -3.44 -25.29
N GLU A 140 15.03 -3.63 -24.24
CA GLU A 140 13.73 -4.29 -24.27
C GLU A 140 12.77 -3.65 -23.25
N PRO A 141 11.44 -3.86 -23.38
CA PRO A 141 10.49 -3.35 -22.40
C PRO A 141 10.81 -3.83 -20.97
N PRO A 142 10.72 -2.96 -19.95
CA PRO A 142 10.96 -3.37 -18.57
C PRO A 142 9.99 -4.46 -18.10
N MET A 143 10.51 -5.42 -17.35
CA MET A 143 9.72 -6.46 -16.69
C MET A 143 9.39 -6.00 -15.26
N VAL A 144 8.11 -6.03 -14.88
CA VAL A 144 7.65 -5.52 -13.59
C VAL A 144 6.93 -6.63 -12.83
N GLU A 145 7.34 -6.86 -11.58
CA GLU A 145 6.71 -7.80 -10.65
C GLU A 145 6.34 -7.10 -9.34
N HIS A 146 5.24 -7.56 -8.73
CA HIS A 146 4.77 -7.14 -7.40
C HIS A 146 4.97 -8.27 -6.40
N VAL A 147 5.72 -8.01 -5.35
CA VAL A 147 5.98 -8.97 -4.28
C VAL A 147 5.59 -8.39 -2.93
N SER A 148 5.20 -9.28 -2.01
CA SER A 148 4.97 -8.94 -0.61
C SER A 148 6.13 -9.48 0.22
N GLU A 149 6.61 -8.67 1.15
CA GLU A 149 7.63 -9.13 2.09
C GLU A 149 7.06 -10.21 3.03
N VAL A 150 7.78 -11.34 3.14
CA VAL A 150 7.43 -12.44 4.05
C VAL A 150 8.25 -12.36 5.35
N LEU A 151 9.47 -11.85 5.27
CA LEU A 151 10.41 -11.69 6.39
C LEU A 151 11.42 -10.58 6.07
N ASP A 152 11.54 -9.58 6.95
CA ASP A 152 12.68 -8.66 6.99
C ASP A 152 13.46 -8.86 8.29
N THR A 153 14.76 -9.12 8.16
CA THR A 153 15.66 -9.31 9.30
C THR A 153 16.38 -8.02 9.70
N ARG A 154 16.18 -6.93 8.97
CA ARG A 154 16.81 -5.62 9.24
C ARG A 154 16.13 -4.82 10.37
N GLY A 155 15.13 -5.40 11.05
CA GLY A 155 14.28 -4.73 12.03
C GLY A 155 14.53 -5.05 13.52
N GLU A 156 15.60 -5.78 13.87
CA GLU A 156 15.93 -6.06 15.28
C GLU A 156 17.23 -5.34 15.68
N SER A 157 17.09 -4.20 16.36
CA SER A 157 18.15 -3.54 17.13
C SER A 157 17.57 -2.82 18.33
#